data_AF-A0AAI9F2W8-F1
#
_entry.id   AF-A0AAI9F2W8-F1
#
_cell.length_a   1.000
_cell.length_b   1.000
_cell.length_c   1.000
_cell.angle_alpha   90.00
_cell.angle_beta   90.00
_cell.angle_gamma   90.00
#
_symmetry.space_group_name_H-M   'P 1'
#
loop_
_entity.id
_entity.type
_entity.pdbx_description
1 polymer ?
#
loop_
_entity_poly.entity_id
_entity_poly.type
_entity_poly.pdbx_seq_one_letter_code
_entity_poly.pdbx_strand_id
1 'polypeptide(L)'
;MKKSFSLLYTIIFLIIMAVVGMMIMQFSASSTKHTGRSFMDTRAELVARSATEYAIMALQGHNYNSGKINQINLTYPGFNVKIKFHYFSTDCTSTTATCSKIDTKETNMSALIYVIVTSKNPEFHIRKVYTTLQNP
;
A
#
# COMPACT_ATOMS: atom_id res chain seq x y z
N MET A 1 45.90 -28.75 39.97
CA MET A 1 44.44 -28.83 39.69
C MET A 1 43.82 -27.51 39.22
N LYS A 2 44.29 -26.32 39.64
CA LYS A 2 43.71 -25.01 39.21
C LYS A 2 43.86 -24.67 37.72
N LYS A 3 44.94 -25.12 37.05
CA LYS A 3 45.20 -24.82 35.62
C LYS A 3 44.24 -25.51 34.65
N SER A 4 43.85 -26.77 34.90
CA SER A 4 42.90 -27.50 34.03
C SER A 4 41.48 -26.97 34.14
N PHE A 5 41.06 -26.52 35.34
CA PHE A 5 39.77 -25.85 35.52
C PHE A 5 39.72 -24.50 34.82
N SER A 6 40.81 -23.72 34.86
CA SER A 6 40.89 -22.44 34.13
C SER A 6 40.68 -22.63 32.63
N LEU A 7 41.30 -23.65 32.02
CA LEU A 7 41.18 -23.93 30.59
C LEU A 7 39.75 -24.34 30.20
N LEU A 8 39.07 -25.13 31.04
CA LEU A 8 37.67 -25.52 30.83
C LEU A 8 36.74 -24.29 30.84
N TYR A 9 36.91 -23.39 31.81
CA TYR A 9 36.11 -22.16 31.88
C TYR A 9 36.33 -21.24 30.68
N THR A 10 37.57 -21.13 30.18
CA THR A 10 37.86 -20.34 28.98
C THR A 10 37.15 -20.90 27.75
N ILE A 11 37.11 -22.22 27.56
CA ILE A 11 36.41 -22.84 26.43
C ILE A 11 34.91 -22.60 26.52
N ILE A 12 34.31 -22.79 27.71
CA ILE A 12 32.88 -22.55 27.92
C ILE A 12 32.52 -21.09 27.64
N PHE A 13 33.35 -20.15 28.12
CA PHE A 13 33.16 -18.73 27.86
C PHE A 13 33.21 -18.40 26.37
N LEU A 14 34.15 -19.01 25.63
CA LEU A 14 34.29 -18.83 24.19
C LEU A 14 33.06 -19.32 23.42
N ILE A 15 32.49 -20.46 23.83
CA ILE A 15 31.25 -21.01 23.25
C ILE A 15 30.07 -20.07 23.50
N ILE A 16 29.92 -19.55 24.73
CA ILE A 16 28.85 -18.60 25.07
C ILE A 16 28.99 -17.33 24.23
N MET A 17 30.21 -16.80 24.10
CA MET A 17 30.48 -15.64 23.23
C MET A 17 30.11 -15.90 21.77
N ALA A 18 30.40 -17.09 21.25
CA ALA A 18 30.02 -17.47 19.89
C ALA A 18 28.50 -17.51 19.70
N VAL A 19 27.75 -18.06 20.67
CA VAL A 19 26.27 -18.11 20.61
C VAL A 19 25.67 -16.71 20.67
N VAL A 20 26.17 -15.85 21.56
CA VAL A 20 25.72 -14.46 21.67
C VAL A 20 26.02 -13.69 20.38
N GLY A 21 27.23 -13.86 19.81
CA GLY A 21 27.60 -13.26 18.54
C GLY A 21 26.67 -13.67 17.39
N MET A 22 26.31 -14.96 17.31
CA MET A 22 25.35 -15.45 16.32
C MET A 22 23.95 -14.86 16.54
N MET A 23 23.47 -14.76 17.78
CA MET A 23 22.18 -14.15 18.09
C MET A 23 22.13 -12.68 17.67
N ILE A 24 23.19 -11.91 17.94
CA ILE A 24 23.27 -10.50 17.55
C ILE A 24 23.20 -10.40 16.01
N MET A 25 23.94 -11.23 15.28
CA MET A 25 23.96 -11.20 13.82
C MET A 25 22.59 -11.53 13.22
N GLN A 26 21.91 -12.55 13.76
CA GLN A 26 20.56 -12.92 13.34
C GLN A 26 19.54 -11.81 13.65
N PHE A 27 19.66 -11.18 14.82
CA PHE A 27 18.79 -10.06 15.20
C PHE A 27 19.00 -8.86 14.27
N SER A 28 20.24 -8.49 13.97
CA SER A 28 20.55 -7.42 13.02
C SER A 28 19.98 -7.71 11.63
N ALA A 29 20.19 -8.92 11.10
CA ALA A 29 19.68 -9.31 9.79
C ALA A 29 18.14 -9.30 9.74
N SER A 30 17.48 -9.77 10.80
CA SER A 30 16.02 -9.74 10.92
C SER A 30 15.48 -8.30 11.03
N SER A 31 16.11 -7.48 11.86
CA SER A 31 15.75 -6.07 12.07
C SER A 31 15.83 -5.26 10.77
N THR A 32 16.88 -5.45 9.96
CA THR A 32 17.00 -4.78 8.66
C THR A 32 15.88 -5.19 7.71
N LYS A 33 15.53 -6.49 7.64
CA LYS A 33 14.42 -6.98 6.81
C LYS A 33 13.08 -6.42 7.26
N HIS A 34 12.83 -6.41 8.55
CA HIS A 34 11.60 -5.87 9.13
C HIS A 34 11.47 -4.37 8.82
N THR A 35 12.55 -3.60 9.01
CA THR A 35 12.60 -2.17 8.71
C THR A 35 12.35 -1.90 7.23
N GLY A 36 12.96 -2.67 6.33
CA GLY A 36 12.74 -2.54 4.88
C GLY A 36 11.29 -2.81 4.48
N ARG A 37 10.64 -3.83 5.07
CA ARG A 37 9.22 -4.12 4.83
C ARG A 37 8.32 -3.01 5.35
N SER A 38 8.55 -2.53 6.56
CA SER A 38 7.78 -1.42 7.14
C SER A 38 7.91 -0.14 6.30
N PHE A 39 9.12 0.19 5.86
CA PHE A 39 9.36 1.32 4.97
C PHE A 39 8.56 1.23 3.67
N MET A 40 8.54 0.06 3.03
CA MET A 40 7.77 -0.12 1.80
C MET A 40 6.26 -0.05 2.03
N ASP A 41 5.77 -0.50 3.20
CA ASP A 41 4.36 -0.40 3.56
C ASP A 41 3.92 1.04 3.77
N THR A 42 4.71 1.83 4.52
CA THR A 42 4.46 3.26 4.72
C THR A 42 4.50 4.03 3.40
N ARG A 43 5.45 3.71 2.51
CA ARG A 43 5.50 4.32 1.17
C ARG A 43 4.28 3.97 0.33
N ALA A 44 3.80 2.72 0.38
CA ALA A 44 2.60 2.32 -0.34
C ALA A 44 1.35 3.07 0.18
N GLU A 45 1.26 3.30 1.49
CA GLU A 45 0.20 4.09 2.09
C GLU A 45 0.24 5.56 1.64
N LEU A 46 1.41 6.20 1.66
CA LEU A 46 1.55 7.58 1.18
C LEU A 46 1.18 7.72 -0.29
N VAL A 47 1.59 6.77 -1.13
CA VAL A 47 1.22 6.71 -2.56
C VAL A 47 -0.28 6.53 -2.71
N ALA A 48 -0.92 5.72 -1.86
CA ALA A 48 -2.36 5.54 -1.93
C ALA A 48 -3.11 6.83 -1.59
N ARG A 49 -2.68 7.55 -0.55
CA ARG A 49 -3.26 8.84 -0.15
C ARG A 49 -3.08 9.91 -1.22
N SER A 50 -1.86 10.07 -1.76
CA SER A 50 -1.63 11.05 -2.83
C SER A 50 -2.40 10.71 -4.10
N ALA A 51 -2.54 9.42 -4.44
CA ALA A 51 -3.37 8.99 -5.56
C ALA A 51 -4.87 9.21 -5.31
N THR A 52 -5.35 9.09 -4.07
CA THR A 52 -6.75 9.46 -3.74
C THR A 52 -6.99 10.97 -3.90
N GLU A 53 -6.06 11.81 -3.43
CA GLU A 53 -6.18 13.27 -3.59
C GLU A 53 -6.14 13.67 -5.06
N TYR A 54 -5.24 13.06 -5.84
CA TYR A 54 -5.20 13.26 -7.28
C TYR A 54 -6.49 12.80 -7.97
N ALA A 55 -7.07 11.66 -7.55
CA ALA A 55 -8.33 11.18 -8.08
C ALA A 55 -9.49 12.14 -7.80
N ILE A 56 -9.55 12.71 -6.59
CA ILE A 56 -10.56 13.70 -6.20
C ILE A 56 -10.38 14.97 -7.02
N MET A 57 -9.15 15.47 -7.16
CA MET A 57 -8.84 16.64 -7.99
C MET A 57 -9.22 16.42 -9.45
N ALA A 58 -8.88 15.25 -10.00
CA ALA A 58 -9.26 14.87 -11.36
C ALA A 58 -10.77 14.79 -11.52
N LEU A 59 -11.50 14.31 -10.50
CA LEU A 59 -12.96 14.27 -10.50
C LEU A 59 -13.55 15.69 -10.52
N GLN A 60 -13.11 16.57 -9.61
CA GLN A 60 -13.61 17.94 -9.49
C GLN A 60 -13.28 18.83 -10.69
N GLY A 61 -12.11 18.62 -11.31
CA GLY A 61 -11.69 19.35 -12.51
C GLY A 61 -12.26 18.81 -13.81
N HIS A 62 -13.02 17.72 -13.77
CA HIS A 62 -13.50 17.05 -14.98
C HIS A 62 -14.75 17.72 -15.56
N ASN A 63 -14.77 17.87 -16.88
CA ASN A 63 -15.95 18.36 -17.57
C ASN A 63 -16.90 17.19 -17.90
N TYR A 64 -17.99 17.08 -17.14
CA TYR A 64 -19.01 16.03 -17.30
C TYR A 64 -19.77 16.09 -18.63
N ASN A 65 -19.71 17.19 -19.39
CA ASN A 65 -20.28 17.26 -20.74
C ASN A 65 -19.47 16.44 -21.76
N SER A 66 -18.20 16.14 -21.46
CA SER A 66 -17.30 15.38 -22.34
C SER A 66 -17.32 13.87 -22.10
N GLY A 67 -18.01 13.40 -21.06
CA GLY A 67 -18.08 11.99 -20.66
C GLY A 67 -17.71 11.78 -19.18
N LYS A 68 -17.78 10.53 -18.70
CA LYS A 68 -17.41 10.14 -17.32
C LYS A 68 -16.03 9.48 -17.30
N ILE A 69 -15.21 9.75 -16.29
CA ILE A 69 -13.89 9.13 -16.13
C ILE A 69 -14.08 7.71 -15.58
N ASN A 70 -13.65 6.65 -16.27
CA ASN A 70 -13.81 5.28 -15.73
C ASN A 70 -12.59 4.82 -14.91
N GLN A 71 -11.39 5.04 -15.45
CA GLN A 71 -10.16 4.56 -14.83
C GLN A 71 -8.96 5.49 -15.12
N ILE A 72 -8.11 5.67 -14.12
CA ILE A 72 -6.81 6.32 -14.25
C ILE A 72 -5.73 5.34 -13.79
N ASN A 73 -4.69 5.17 -14.59
CA ASN A 73 -3.53 4.36 -14.25
C ASN A 73 -2.33 5.26 -14.00
N LEU A 74 -1.75 5.17 -12.81
CA LEU A 74 -0.54 5.91 -12.45
C LEU A 74 0.59 4.93 -12.18
N THR A 75 1.79 5.32 -12.61
CA THR A 75 3.00 4.50 -12.45
C THR A 75 3.99 5.26 -11.57
N TYR A 76 4.25 4.74 -10.39
CA TYR A 76 5.24 5.28 -9.45
C TYR A 76 6.50 4.39 -9.44
N PRO A 77 7.66 4.92 -9.00
CA PRO A 77 8.84 4.10 -8.76
C PRO A 77 8.56 3.09 -7.65
N GLY A 78 8.49 1.80 -8.02
CA GLY A 78 8.21 0.68 -7.09
C GLY A 78 6.74 0.27 -6.95
N PHE A 79 5.78 1.08 -7.44
CA PHE A 79 4.35 0.81 -7.29
C PHE A 79 3.54 1.12 -8.56
N ASN A 80 2.51 0.32 -8.80
CA ASN A 80 1.48 0.56 -9.81
C ASN A 80 0.18 0.92 -9.10
N VAL A 81 -0.45 2.01 -9.55
CA VAL A 81 -1.70 2.49 -8.97
C VAL A 81 -2.80 2.46 -10.01
N LYS A 82 -3.92 1.84 -9.66
CA LYS A 82 -5.13 1.80 -10.49
C LYS A 82 -6.25 2.49 -9.72
N ILE A 83 -6.75 3.57 -10.29
CA ILE A 83 -7.87 4.34 -9.76
C ILE A 83 -9.08 4.00 -10.62
N LYS A 84 -10.16 3.52 -10.02
CA LYS A 84 -11.43 3.26 -10.71
C LYS A 84 -12.52 4.14 -10.12
N PHE A 85 -13.36 4.69 -10.98
CA PHE A 85 -14.49 5.49 -10.58
C PHE A 85 -15.78 4.72 -10.85
N HIS A 86 -16.65 4.69 -9.86
CA HIS A 86 -17.97 4.10 -9.95
C HIS A 86 -19.00 5.16 -9.62
N TYR A 87 -19.87 5.48 -10.57
CA TYR A 87 -20.84 6.56 -10.41
C TYR A 87 -22.20 6.03 -10.00
N PHE A 88 -22.88 6.78 -9.16
CA PHE A 88 -24.27 6.56 -8.79
C PHE A 88 -25.11 7.66 -9.41
N SER A 89 -26.11 7.30 -10.21
CA SER A 89 -26.98 8.29 -10.86
C SER A 89 -28.34 7.69 -11.17
N THR A 90 -29.38 8.52 -11.24
CA THR A 90 -30.73 8.10 -11.64
C THR A 90 -30.74 7.59 -13.10
N ASP A 91 -29.93 8.23 -13.96
CA ASP A 91 -29.83 7.91 -15.40
C ASP A 91 -28.45 7.35 -15.76
N CYS A 92 -28.26 6.05 -15.50
CA CYS A 92 -27.12 5.29 -16.03
C CYS A 92 -27.37 4.88 -17.49
N THR A 93 -27.18 5.82 -18.43
CA THR A 93 -27.36 5.58 -19.88
C THR A 93 -26.04 5.35 -20.63
N SER A 94 -24.89 5.64 -20.01
CA SER A 94 -23.57 5.50 -20.66
C SER A 94 -22.98 4.09 -20.52
N THR A 95 -22.60 3.46 -21.63
CA THR A 95 -21.95 2.13 -21.69
C THR A 95 -20.46 2.12 -21.31
N THR A 96 -19.83 3.27 -21.16
CA THR A 96 -18.36 3.40 -20.98
C THR A 96 -17.89 3.54 -19.54
N ALA A 97 -18.78 3.79 -18.58
CA ALA A 97 -18.45 3.95 -17.17
C ALA A 97 -19.30 3.03 -16.29
N THR A 98 -18.68 2.43 -15.27
CA THR A 98 -19.35 1.64 -14.24
C THR A 98 -20.32 2.53 -13.47
N CYS A 99 -21.62 2.31 -13.69
CA CYS A 99 -22.70 3.14 -13.15
C CYS A 99 -23.78 2.26 -12.53
N SER A 100 -24.22 2.59 -11.33
CA SER A 100 -25.36 1.92 -10.67
C SER A 100 -26.51 2.91 -10.47
N LYS A 101 -27.72 2.46 -10.82
CA LYS A 101 -28.93 3.28 -10.67
C LYS A 101 -29.28 3.44 -9.19
N ILE A 102 -29.52 4.67 -8.76
CA ILE A 102 -30.04 5.00 -7.43
C ILE A 102 -31.22 5.95 -7.59
N ASP A 103 -32.25 5.76 -6.77
CA ASP A 103 -33.55 6.46 -6.86
C ASP A 103 -33.66 7.69 -5.92
N THR A 104 -32.59 8.02 -5.20
CA THR A 104 -32.55 9.16 -4.27
C THR A 104 -31.94 10.38 -4.95
N LYS A 105 -32.68 11.51 -4.94
CA LYS A 105 -32.23 12.79 -5.51
C LYS A 105 -30.92 13.31 -4.87
N GLU A 106 -30.72 13.04 -3.58
CA GLU A 106 -29.58 13.54 -2.80
C GLU A 106 -28.23 12.88 -3.16
N THR A 107 -28.25 11.67 -3.72
CA THR A 107 -27.01 10.95 -4.10
C THR A 107 -26.80 10.86 -5.61
N ASN A 108 -27.62 11.61 -6.36
CA ASN A 108 -27.51 11.63 -7.81
C ASN A 108 -26.18 12.28 -8.23
N MET A 109 -25.42 11.56 -9.05
CA MET A 109 -24.08 11.89 -9.55
C MET A 109 -22.91 11.68 -8.57
N SER A 110 -23.15 11.12 -7.37
CA SER A 110 -22.06 10.77 -6.47
C SER A 110 -21.10 9.74 -7.10
N ALA A 111 -19.80 9.91 -6.87
CA ALA A 111 -18.74 9.07 -7.40
C ALA A 111 -18.00 8.35 -6.27
N LEU A 112 -17.93 7.03 -6.36
CA LEU A 112 -17.11 6.18 -5.52
C LEU A 112 -15.77 5.94 -6.22
N ILE A 113 -14.69 6.31 -5.54
CA ILE A 113 -13.33 6.22 -6.05
C ILE A 113 -12.65 5.04 -5.36
N TYR A 114 -12.20 4.07 -6.14
CA TYR A 114 -11.40 2.94 -5.69
C TYR A 114 -9.94 3.14 -6.12
N VAL A 115 -9.05 3.31 -5.15
CA VAL A 115 -7.61 3.43 -5.39
C VAL A 115 -6.93 2.15 -4.95
N ILE A 116 -6.31 1.47 -5.91
CA ILE A 116 -5.63 0.19 -5.69
C ILE A 116 -4.15 0.40 -5.96
N VAL A 117 -3.33 0.32 -4.91
CA VAL A 117 -1.87 0.35 -5.00
C VAL A 117 -1.34 -1.08 -4.96
N THR A 118 -0.46 -1.40 -5.90
CA THR A 118 0.19 -2.70 -6.02
C THR A 118 1.70 -2.52 -6.12
N SER A 119 2.45 -3.28 -5.33
CA SER A 119 3.91 -3.33 -5.45
C SER A 119 4.34 -3.91 -6.79
N LYS A 120 5.39 -3.34 -7.39
CA LYS A 120 6.07 -3.91 -8.57
C LYS A 120 7.05 -5.02 -8.19
N ASN A 121 7.53 -5.03 -6.95
CA ASN A 121 8.50 -6.01 -6.50
C ASN A 121 7.79 -7.32 -6.12
N PRO A 122 8.11 -8.46 -6.75
CA PRO A 122 7.48 -9.75 -6.45
C PRO A 122 7.81 -10.27 -5.03
N GLU A 123 8.86 -9.79 -4.37
CA GLU A 123 9.17 -10.21 -2.99
C GLU A 123 8.24 -9.57 -1.96
N PHE A 124 7.73 -8.38 -2.24
CA PHE A 124 6.85 -7.62 -1.35
C PHE A 124 5.46 -7.54 -1.98
N HIS A 125 4.59 -8.49 -1.64
CA HIS A 125 3.19 -8.52 -2.04
C HIS A 125 2.36 -7.48 -1.25
N ILE A 126 2.68 -6.20 -1.43
CA ILE A 126 1.95 -5.10 -0.79
C ILE A 126 0.83 -4.67 -1.72
N ARG A 127 -0.41 -4.82 -1.24
CA ARG A 127 -1.62 -4.31 -1.88
C ARG A 127 -2.38 -3.47 -0.88
N LYS A 128 -2.62 -2.20 -1.21
CA LYS A 128 -3.44 -1.30 -0.42
C LYS A 128 -4.64 -0.87 -1.25
N VAL A 129 -5.80 -0.81 -0.62
CA VAL A 129 -7.05 -0.39 -1.25
C VAL A 129 -7.64 0.72 -0.41
N TYR A 130 -7.89 1.86 -1.04
CA TYR A 130 -8.58 2.99 -0.44
C TYR A 130 -9.85 3.26 -1.23
N THR A 131 -10.91 3.58 -0.51
CA THR A 131 -12.21 3.87 -1.08
C THR A 131 -12.69 5.19 -0.50
N THR A 132 -13.14 6.10 -1.36
CA THR A 132 -13.74 7.36 -0.93
C THR A 132 -14.98 7.64 -1.78
N LEU A 133 -16.02 8.16 -1.13
CA LEU A 133 -17.23 8.62 -1.80
C LEU A 133 -17.16 10.15 -1.87
N GLN A 134 -17.37 10.69 -3.05
CA GLN A 134 -17.42 12.12 -3.28
C GLN A 134 -18.71 12.47 -4.01
N ASN A 135 -19.32 13.60 -3.64
CA ASN A 135 -20.36 14.19 -4.45
C ASN A 135 -19.72 15.31 -5.29
N PRO A 136 -19.53 15.10 -6.59
CA PRO A 136 -18.99 16.14 -7.47
C PRO A 136 -19.97 17.30 -7.69
#